data_AF-A0A925N5P0-F1
#
_entry.id   AF-A0A925N5P0-F1
#
_cell.length_a   1.000
_cell.length_b   1.000
_cell.length_c   1.000
_cell.angle_alpha   90.00
_cell.angle_beta   90.00
_cell.angle_gamma   90.00
#
_symmetry.space_group_name_H-M   'P 1'
#
loop_
_entity.id
_entity.type
_entity.pdbx_description
1 polymer ?
#
loop_
_entity_poly.entity_id
_entity_poly.type
_entity_poly.pdbx_seq_one_letter_code
_entity_poly.pdbx_strand_id
1 'polypeptide(L)'
;ADALTRKYARRSASGPAGVQRILFTGIRSSEDFIRLSGHLQGIAVVRRITPVRATPEGLEVDLELLTGMPGFRRMIDEDVLVEAEGGIEGVTPVFQLR
;
A
#
# COMPACT_ATOMS: atom_id res chain seq x y z
N ALA A 1 -2.38 12.91 -26.58
CA ALA A 1 -2.84 12.91 -25.18
C ALA A 1 -3.10 11.44 -24.85
N ASP A 2 -2.41 10.79 -23.91
CA ASP A 2 -2.25 11.20 -22.52
C ASP A 2 -0.81 11.20 -22.00
N ALA A 3 -0.52 12.24 -21.23
CA ALA A 3 0.69 12.40 -20.47
C ALA A 3 0.40 12.02 -19.02
N LEU A 4 0.74 10.80 -18.60
CA LEU A 4 0.83 10.49 -17.15
C LEU A 4 1.86 9.41 -16.81
N THR A 5 2.84 9.16 -17.69
CA THR A 5 3.90 8.17 -17.46
C THR A 5 5.08 8.72 -16.65
N ARG A 6 5.07 10.00 -16.25
CA ARG A 6 6.28 10.60 -15.65
C ARG A 6 6.13 10.84 -14.15
N LYS A 7 6.86 10.00 -13.41
CA LYS A 7 7.33 10.16 -12.02
C LYS A 7 6.68 9.28 -10.96
N TYR A 8 6.52 7.98 -11.24
CA TYR A 8 6.76 6.96 -10.22
C TYR A 8 8.26 6.95 -9.94
N ALA A 9 8.71 7.90 -9.13
CA ALA A 9 10.11 7.98 -8.73
C ALA A 9 10.45 6.70 -7.97
N ARG A 10 11.23 5.84 -8.63
CA ARG A 10 12.19 4.88 -8.07
C ARG A 10 12.30 4.98 -6.55
N ARG A 11 11.68 4.03 -5.85
CA ARG A 11 12.21 3.51 -4.59
C ARG A 11 12.11 2.00 -4.65
N SER A 12 13.23 1.39 -4.29
CA SER A 12 13.51 -0.03 -4.27
C SER A 12 12.33 -0.84 -3.74
N ALA A 13 11.91 -1.85 -4.50
CA ALA A 13 10.92 -2.84 -4.08
C ALA A 13 11.47 -3.82 -3.00
N SER A 14 12.70 -3.59 -2.54
CA SER A 14 13.32 -4.24 -1.40
C SER A 14 14.18 -3.19 -0.68
N GLY A 15 13.52 -2.17 -0.15
CA GLY A 15 14.18 -0.98 0.39
C GLY A 15 14.27 -0.98 1.93
N PRO A 16 15.30 -0.33 2.50
CA PRO A 16 15.33 0.01 3.93
C PRO A 16 14.12 0.89 4.32
N ALA A 17 14.01 1.24 5.60
CA ALA A 17 12.99 2.16 6.12
C ALA A 17 12.68 3.33 5.15
N GLY A 18 11.41 3.65 4.94
CA GLY A 18 11.01 4.75 4.06
C GLY A 18 9.60 4.65 3.51
N VAL A 19 9.26 5.60 2.64
CA VAL A 19 7.94 5.68 2.02
C VAL A 19 7.83 4.70 0.85
N GLN A 20 6.81 3.85 0.90
CA GLN A 20 6.44 2.87 -0.12
C GLN A 20 5.04 3.20 -0.64
N ARG A 21 4.88 3.23 -1.97
CA ARG A 21 3.57 3.39 -2.60
C ARG A 21 2.93 2.02 -2.77
N ILE A 22 1.69 1.90 -2.31
CA ILE A 22 0.92 0.67 -2.34
C ILE A 22 -0.47 0.99 -2.90
N LEU A 23 -1.00 0.09 -3.74
CA LEU A 23 -2.38 0.14 -4.19
C LEU A 23 -3.23 -0.79 -3.32
N PHE A 24 -4.26 -0.24 -2.68
CA PHE A 24 -5.26 -1.02 -1.95
C PHE A 24 -6.53 -1.15 -2.78
N THR A 25 -6.93 -2.37 -3.09
CA THR A 25 -8.15 -2.69 -3.86
C THR A 25 -9.23 -3.24 -2.93
N GLY A 26 -10.46 -3.37 -3.44
CA GLY A 26 -11.60 -3.85 -2.64
C GLY A 26 -12.26 -2.79 -1.76
N ILE A 27 -11.80 -1.54 -1.81
CA ILE A 27 -12.41 -0.41 -1.09
C ILE A 27 -13.59 0.11 -1.89
N ARG A 28 -14.83 -0.19 -1.46
CA ARG A 28 -16.06 0.18 -2.18
C ARG A 28 -16.91 1.21 -1.44
N SER A 29 -16.55 1.49 -0.18
CA SER A 29 -17.28 2.38 0.71
C SER A 29 -16.35 3.12 1.67
N SER A 30 -16.90 4.14 2.34
CA SER A 30 -16.21 4.83 3.45
C SER A 30 -15.94 3.89 4.64
N GLU A 31 -16.79 2.89 4.85
CA GLU A 31 -16.60 1.89 5.91
C GLU A 31 -15.36 1.02 5.63
N ASP A 32 -15.18 0.59 4.38
CA ASP A 32 -13.99 -0.15 3.94
C ASP A 32 -12.72 0.68 4.15
N PHE A 33 -12.78 1.98 3.85
CA PHE A 33 -11.66 2.89 4.07
C PHE A 33 -11.32 3.04 5.56
N ILE A 34 -12.33 3.14 6.44
CA ILE A 34 -12.13 3.20 7.89
C ILE A 34 -11.53 1.90 8.41
N ARG A 35 -12.04 0.74 7.95
CA ARG A 35 -11.50 -0.59 8.32
C ARG A 35 -10.06 -0.75 7.87
N LEU A 36 -9.74 -0.38 6.63
CA LEU A 36 -8.37 -0.37 6.12
C LEU A 36 -7.46 0.54 6.97
N SER A 37 -7.90 1.77 7.20
CA SER A 37 -7.11 2.75 7.96
C SER A 37 -6.83 2.29 9.39
N GLY A 38 -7.84 1.74 10.07
CA GLY A 38 -7.70 1.19 11.41
C GLY A 38 -6.76 0.00 11.46
N HIS A 39 -6.86 -0.92 10.49
CA HIS A 39 -5.94 -2.04 10.38
C HIS A 39 -4.49 -1.56 10.16
N LEU A 40 -4.25 -0.67 9.20
CA LEU A 40 -2.91 -0.12 8.93
C LEU A 40 -2.31 0.64 10.11
N GLN A 41 -3.13 1.37 10.88
CA GLN A 41 -2.69 2.07 12.10
C GLN A 41 -2.26 1.10 13.22
N GLY A 42 -2.82 -0.10 13.26
CA GLY A 42 -2.47 -1.14 14.23
C GLY A 42 -1.13 -1.85 13.93
N ILE A 43 -0.59 -1.69 12.72
CA ILE A 43 0.65 -2.36 12.31
C ILE A 43 1.87 -1.56 12.80
N ALA A 44 2.64 -2.14 13.72
CA ALA A 44 3.75 -1.43 14.38
C ALA A 44 4.84 -0.88 13.43
N VAL A 45 5.02 -1.49 12.26
CA VAL A 45 6.00 -1.02 11.26
C VAL A 45 5.49 0.14 10.40
N VAL A 46 4.20 0.48 10.46
CA VAL A 46 3.60 1.61 9.74
C VAL A 46 3.71 2.86 10.60
N ARG A 47 4.57 3.80 10.19
CA ARG A 47 4.75 5.08 10.89
C ARG A 47 3.76 6.15 10.43
N ARG A 48 3.41 6.16 9.15
CA ARG A 48 2.53 7.17 8.56
C ARG A 48 1.77 6.59 7.37
N ILE A 49 0.52 7.00 7.25
CA ILE A 49 -0.39 6.64 6.16
C ILE A 49 -0.75 7.94 5.44
N THR A 50 -0.49 8.03 4.14
CA THR A 50 -0.82 9.21 3.34
C THR A 50 -1.60 8.76 2.09
N PRO A 51 -2.93 8.94 2.06
CA PRO A 51 -3.71 8.72 0.85
C PRO A 51 -3.19 9.65 -0.26
N VAL A 52 -2.93 9.09 -1.44
CA VAL A 52 -2.41 9.84 -2.59
C VAL A 52 -3.55 10.20 -3.52
N ARG A 53 -4.31 9.19 -3.95
CA ARG A 53 -5.49 9.34 -4.82
C ARG A 53 -6.33 8.07 -4.79
N ALA A 54 -7.62 8.23 -5.04
CA ALA A 54 -8.49 7.14 -5.42
C ALA A 54 -8.47 6.98 -6.95
N THR A 55 -8.49 5.75 -7.42
CA THR A 55 -8.58 5.34 -8.82
C THR A 55 -9.75 4.36 -8.99
N PRO A 56 -10.19 4.05 -10.21
CA PRO A 56 -11.20 3.01 -10.45
C PRO A 56 -10.79 1.63 -9.88
N GLU A 57 -9.49 1.36 -9.80
CA GLU A 57 -8.93 0.09 -9.33
C GLU A 57 -8.82 0.03 -7.79
N GLY A 58 -8.65 1.18 -7.13
CA GLY A 58 -8.50 1.23 -5.68
C GLY A 58 -7.96 2.55 -5.13
N LEU A 59 -7.38 2.49 -3.93
CA LEU A 59 -6.75 3.64 -3.27
C LEU A 59 -5.23 3.50 -3.29
N GLU A 60 -4.56 4.45 -3.93
CA GLU A 60 -3.12 4.58 -3.80
C GLU A 60 -2.76 5.27 -2.49
N VAL A 61 -1.88 4.65 -1.72
CA VAL A 61 -1.44 5.12 -0.41
C VAL A 61 0.07 5.07 -0.33
N ASP A 62 0.65 6.13 0.19
CA ASP A 62 2.03 6.17 0.64
C ASP A 62 2.11 5.73 2.10
N LEU A 63 2.74 4.60 2.35
CA LEU A 63 3.06 4.11 3.69
C LEU A 63 4.51 4.41 4.02
N GLU A 64 4.74 5.13 5.13
CA GLU A 64 6.07 5.25 5.71
C GLU A 64 6.34 4.03 6.59
N LEU A 65 7.22 3.14 6.13
CA LEU A 65 7.52 1.86 6.79
C LEU A 65 8.86 1.92 7.52
N LEU A 66 8.90 1.45 8.76
CA LEU A 66 10.11 1.41 9.59
C LEU A 66 11.11 0.34 9.14
N THR A 67 10.62 -0.75 8.56
CA THR A 67 11.43 -1.92 8.17
C THR A 67 11.28 -2.27 6.69
N GLY A 68 10.61 -1.41 5.92
CA GLY A 68 10.25 -1.66 4.53
C GLY A 68 9.17 -2.74 4.33
N MET A 69 8.93 -3.08 3.06
CA MET A 69 7.91 -4.05 2.64
C MET A 69 8.02 -5.44 3.30
N PRO A 70 9.23 -6.03 3.49
CA PRO A 70 9.33 -7.35 4.12
C PRO A 70 8.83 -7.40 5.56
N GLY A 71 8.96 -6.31 6.32
CA GLY A 71 8.41 -6.25 7.67
C GLY A 71 6.91 -6.02 7.67
N PHE A 72 6.42 -5.18 6.75
CA PHE A 72 4.98 -4.96 6.57
C PHE A 72 4.25 -6.27 6.23
N ARG A 73 4.73 -7.02 5.23
CA ARG A 73 4.16 -8.32 4.83
C ARG A 73 4.12 -9.37 5.95
N ARG A 74 5.03 -9.30 6.92
CA ARG A 74 5.02 -10.21 8.08
C ARG A 74 3.99 -9.83 9.14
N MET A 75 3.48 -8.61 9.11
CA MET A 75 2.59 -8.06 10.15
C MET A 75 1.17 -7.82 9.68
N ILE A 76 0.90 -7.85 8.38
CA ILE A 76 -0.48 -7.81 7.88
C ILE A 76 -1.22 -9.06 8.32
N ASP A 77 -2.52 -8.89 8.55
CA ASP A 77 -3.44 -9.99 8.81
C ASP A 77 -4.04 -10.44 7.47
N GLU A 78 -3.78 -11.68 7.07
CA GLU A 78 -4.26 -12.23 5.80
C GLU A 78 -5.78 -12.40 5.73
N ASP A 79 -6.47 -12.40 6.88
CA ASP A 79 -7.94 -12.37 6.93
C ASP A 79 -8.51 -10.98 6.60
N VAL A 80 -7.67 -9.94 6.65
CA VAL A 80 -8.07 -8.54 6.38
C VAL A 80 -7.48 -8.04 5.06
N LEU A 81 -6.19 -8.27 4.82
CA LEU A 81 -5.46 -7.82 3.64
C LEU A 81 -4.66 -8.94 3.01
N VAL A 82 -4.89 -9.19 1.73
CA VAL A 82 -4.14 -10.17 0.96
C VAL A 82 -3.34 -9.51 -0.13
N GLU A 83 -2.06 -9.87 -0.26
CA GLU A 83 -1.23 -9.41 -1.36
C GLU A 83 -1.70 -10.09 -2.66
N ALA A 84 -2.27 -9.30 -3.57
CA ALA A 84 -2.79 -9.78 -4.85
C ALA A 84 -1.69 -9.75 -5.94
N GLU A 85 -0.90 -8.68 -5.96
CA GLU A 85 0.26 -8.55 -6.84
C GLU A 85 1.42 -7.94 -6.05
N GLY A 86 2.54 -8.65 -5.96
CA GLY A 86 3.69 -8.11 -5.28
C GLY A 86 4.87 -9.07 -5.25
N GLY A 87 6.05 -8.51 -4.97
CA GLY A 87 7.32 -9.26 -4.97
C GLY A 87 8.10 -9.18 -6.28
N ILE A 88 7.55 -8.49 -7.28
CA ILE A 88 8.27 -8.15 -8.52
C ILE A 88 8.93 -6.78 -8.33
N GLU A 89 10.24 -6.71 -8.58
CA GLU A 89 10.98 -5.46 -8.42
C GLU A 89 10.50 -4.41 -9.42
N GLY A 90 10.16 -3.22 -8.92
CA GLY A 90 9.71 -2.09 -9.74
C GLY A 90 8.21 -2.07 -10.06
N VAL A 91 7.44 -3.06 -9.60
CA VAL A 91 5.97 -3.06 -9.68
C VAL A 91 5.39 -2.55 -8.36
N THR A 92 4.39 -1.67 -8.44
CA THR A 92 3.65 -1.20 -7.27
C THR A 92 2.93 -2.39 -6.61
N PRO A 93 3.19 -2.69 -5.33
CA PRO A 93 2.48 -3.74 -4.63
C PRO A 93 0.99 -3.44 -4.54
N VAL A 94 0.17 -4.48 -4.71
CA VAL A 94 -1.28 -4.45 -4.67
C VAL A 94 -1.77 -5.35 -3.54
N PHE A 95 -2.52 -4.76 -2.62
CA PHE A 95 -3.19 -5.48 -1.54
C PHE A 95 -4.69 -5.36 -1.71
N GLN A 96 -5.41 -6.46 -1.49
CA GLN A 96 -6.86 -6.50 -1.55
C GLN A 96 -7.44 -6.59 -0.14
N LEU A 97 -8.36 -5.67 0.18
CA LEU A 97 -9.19 -5.75 1.37
C LEU A 97 -10.22 -6.88 1.22
N ARG A 98 -10.32 -7.75 2.22
CA ARG A 98 -11.24 -8.89 2.28
C ARG A 98 -12.64 -8.49 2.74
#